data_AF-A0A0M3HES2-F1
#
_entry.id   AF-A0A0M3HES2-F1
#
_cell.length_a   1.000
_cell.length_b   1.000
_cell.length_c   1.000
_cell.angle_alpha   90.00
_cell.angle_beta   90.00
_cell.angle_gamma   90.00
#
_symmetry.space_group_name_H-M   'P 1'
#
loop_
_entity.id
_entity.type
_entity.pdbx_description
1 polymer ?
#
loop_
_entity_poly.entity_id
_entity_poly.type
_entity_poly.pdbx_seq_one_letter_code
_entity_poly.pdbx_strand_id
1 'polypeptide(L)'
;MILCVLLEWNHEEISLSERAIPLAITQLRICSHLDVDLCSLVSARLSLAANSFIRNTLHSDHTVKFFPPIQQNPIANFSRTIELAVSIRNLELWRHFSLQSPVDTFRSELQRMIEVEVNNWAEQCESDLPNAVRSLTNSLSFFSDPYIGFFGYFDISYIGVVFATLDQKLSKKGSRFVRRALRALDTHNDESLESFTKTTMKLFEGFKNLVKVAKEARVKDGELFFYESWFTGSAIFWTYTWRTMCRRLTLRALAEDNEEICDERVLPSVVNFLAIHKALCEDFIHLELQNAHSALMCVFKIALTIADDLLIYSKRMHAASGNFDSTK
;
A
#
# COMPACT_ATOMS: atom_id res chain seq x y z
N MET A 1 -4.98 -0.07 46.29
CA MET A 1 -3.71 -0.58 46.86
C MET A 1 -3.39 -2.02 46.44
N ILE A 2 -4.25 -3.02 46.72
CA ILE A 2 -3.96 -4.43 46.39
C ILE A 2 -3.62 -4.62 44.90
N LEU A 3 -4.42 -4.04 43.99
CA LEU A 3 -4.16 -4.13 42.55
C LEU A 3 -2.80 -3.50 42.17
N CYS A 4 -2.38 -2.37 42.76
CA CYS A 4 -1.07 -1.78 42.49
C CYS A 4 0.06 -2.77 42.83
N VAL A 5 -0.01 -3.39 44.01
CA VAL A 5 1.00 -4.36 44.48
C VAL A 5 1.06 -5.57 43.56
N LEU A 6 -0.10 -6.05 43.09
CA LEU A 6 -0.16 -7.18 42.15
C LEU A 6 0.42 -6.81 40.77
N LEU A 7 0.19 -5.59 40.27
CA LEU A 7 0.72 -5.13 38.98
C LEU A 7 2.22 -4.84 39.01
N GLU A 8 2.74 -4.42 40.16
CA GLU A 8 4.17 -4.19 40.41
C GLU A 8 4.92 -5.46 40.86
N TRP A 9 4.21 -6.59 41.00
CA TRP A 9 4.80 -7.81 41.53
C TRP A 9 5.83 -8.39 40.57
N ASN A 10 7.09 -8.36 40.99
CA ASN A 10 8.23 -8.89 40.24
C ASN A 10 9.15 -9.67 41.18
N HIS A 11 8.67 -10.82 41.68
CA HIS A 11 9.43 -11.69 42.58
C HIS A 11 9.97 -12.90 41.81
N GLU A 12 11.27 -13.16 41.90
CA GLU A 12 11.95 -14.21 41.10
C GLU A 12 11.46 -15.63 41.42
N GLU A 13 11.09 -15.89 42.68
CA GLU A 13 10.71 -17.24 43.15
C GLU A 13 9.19 -17.45 43.33
N ILE A 14 8.38 -16.38 43.30
CA ILE A 14 6.96 -16.45 43.66
C ILE A 14 6.14 -15.88 42.51
N SER A 15 5.49 -16.77 41.76
CA SER A 15 4.55 -16.39 40.73
C SER A 15 3.18 -16.06 41.32
N LEU A 16 2.56 -14.99 40.83
CA LEU A 16 1.17 -14.71 41.14
C LEU A 16 0.27 -15.72 40.43
N SER A 17 -0.82 -16.11 41.10
CA SER A 17 -1.90 -16.83 40.43
C SER A 17 -2.45 -15.99 39.29
N GLU A 18 -2.66 -16.59 38.12
CA GLU A 18 -3.31 -15.95 36.96
C GLU A 18 -4.68 -15.33 37.30
N ARG A 19 -5.33 -15.78 38.37
CA ARG A 19 -6.63 -15.27 38.84
C ARG A 19 -6.53 -14.08 39.80
N ALA A 20 -5.36 -13.78 40.35
CA ALA A 20 -5.19 -12.75 41.38
C ALA A 20 -5.52 -11.34 40.86
N ILE A 21 -5.03 -10.99 39.67
CA ILE A 21 -5.28 -9.69 39.02
C ILE A 21 -6.78 -9.55 38.64
N PRO A 22 -7.43 -10.52 37.96
CA PRO A 22 -8.88 -10.49 37.71
C PRO A 22 -9.75 -10.30 38.96
N LEU A 23 -9.41 -10.99 40.05
CA LEU A 23 -10.14 -10.89 41.32
C LEU A 23 -9.99 -9.49 41.92
N ALA A 24 -8.77 -8.95 41.94
CA ALA A 24 -8.51 -7.61 42.44
C ALA A 24 -9.22 -6.54 41.60
N ILE A 25 -9.28 -6.69 40.27
CA ILE A 25 -10.07 -5.84 39.37
C ILE A 25 -11.56 -5.88 39.75
N THR A 26 -12.11 -7.07 39.97
CA THR A 26 -13.52 -7.25 40.33
C THR A 26 -13.86 -6.58 41.66
N GLN A 27 -13.03 -6.78 42.68
CA GLN A 27 -13.20 -6.12 43.97
C GLN A 27 -13.11 -4.59 43.85
N LEU A 28 -12.21 -4.08 43.01
CA LEU A 28 -12.02 -2.65 42.84
C LEU A 28 -13.20 -1.99 42.12
N ARG A 29 -13.88 -2.70 41.20
CA ARG A 29 -15.14 -2.23 40.59
C ARG A 29 -16.23 -2.05 41.65
N ILE A 30 -16.38 -3.00 42.57
CA ILE A 30 -17.39 -2.96 43.65
C ILE A 30 -17.15 -1.79 44.62
N CYS A 31 -15.88 -1.42 44.84
CA CYS A 31 -15.49 -0.40 45.82
C CYS A 31 -15.27 1.01 45.24
N SER A 32 -15.60 1.25 43.97
CA SER A 32 -15.23 2.47 43.22
C SER A 32 -15.92 3.76 43.67
N HIS A 33 -16.84 3.70 44.64
CA HIS A 33 -17.69 4.81 45.10
C HIS A 33 -17.22 5.49 46.40
N LEU A 34 -16.03 5.17 46.91
CA LEU A 34 -15.53 5.65 48.20
C LEU A 34 -14.69 6.94 48.07
N ASP A 35 -14.65 7.70 49.15
CA ASP A 35 -14.13 9.07 49.37
C ASP A 35 -13.07 9.62 48.38
N VAL A 36 -13.41 10.74 47.71
CA VAL A 36 -12.72 11.25 46.50
C VAL A 36 -11.28 11.72 46.78
N ASP A 37 -11.03 12.35 47.93
CA ASP A 37 -9.73 12.94 48.26
C ASP A 37 -8.66 11.88 48.58
N LEU A 38 -9.05 10.82 49.32
CA LEU A 38 -8.16 9.69 49.65
C LEU A 38 -7.86 8.84 48.39
N CYS A 39 -8.79 8.82 47.43
CA CYS A 39 -8.65 8.07 46.20
C CYS A 39 -7.64 8.66 45.22
N SER A 40 -7.44 9.99 45.20
CA SER A 40 -6.60 10.69 44.21
C SER A 40 -5.12 10.25 44.19
N LEU A 41 -4.52 10.03 45.36
CA LEU A 41 -3.13 9.59 45.50
C LEU A 41 -2.98 8.11 45.15
N VAL A 42 -3.95 7.29 45.56
CA VAL A 42 -3.96 5.85 45.30
C VAL A 42 -4.22 5.57 43.82
N SER A 43 -5.08 6.35 43.16
CA SER A 43 -5.34 6.26 41.73
C SER A 43 -4.13 6.70 40.89
N ALA A 44 -3.38 7.70 41.35
CA ALA A 44 -2.13 8.11 40.68
C ALA A 44 -1.08 6.98 40.72
N ARG A 45 -0.91 6.33 41.88
CA ARG A 45 0.00 5.18 42.00
C ARG A 45 -0.48 3.97 41.20
N LEU A 46 -1.79 3.70 41.20
CA LEU A 46 -2.37 2.66 40.36
C LEU A 46 -2.17 2.92 38.87
N SER A 47 -2.27 4.18 38.44
CA SER A 47 -2.03 4.59 37.06
C SER A 47 -0.61 4.27 36.62
N LEU A 48 0.40 4.59 37.44
CA LEU A 48 1.80 4.28 37.15
C LEU A 48 2.02 2.76 37.02
N ALA A 49 1.50 1.99 37.99
CA ALA A 49 1.58 0.53 37.96
C ALA A 49 0.88 -0.06 36.72
N ALA A 50 -0.31 0.44 36.39
CA ALA A 50 -1.07 0.04 35.21
C ALA A 50 -0.32 0.37 33.91
N ASN A 51 0.26 1.56 33.78
CA ASN A 51 1.05 1.95 32.62
C ASN A 51 2.30 1.08 32.45
N SER A 52 2.95 0.69 33.54
CA SER A 52 4.09 -0.25 33.49
C SER A 52 3.65 -1.64 33.04
N PHE A 53 2.58 -2.17 33.66
CA PHE A 53 2.02 -3.47 33.30
C PHE A 53 1.57 -3.52 31.84
N ILE A 54 0.80 -2.52 31.38
CA ILE A 54 0.34 -2.41 29.99
C ILE A 54 1.53 -2.43 29.02
N ARG A 55 2.57 -1.65 29.27
CA ARG A 55 3.78 -1.65 28.42
C ARG A 55 4.40 -3.04 28.38
N ASN A 56 4.58 -3.68 29.53
CA ASN A 56 5.19 -5.01 29.57
C ASN A 56 4.32 -6.06 28.84
N THR A 57 2.99 -6.03 29.00
CA THR A 57 2.08 -6.96 28.33
C THR A 57 2.02 -6.75 26.81
N LEU A 58 2.04 -5.50 26.34
CA LEU A 58 2.02 -5.21 24.91
C LEU A 58 3.33 -5.61 24.23
N HIS A 59 4.46 -5.52 24.94
CA HIS A 59 5.79 -5.83 24.40
C HIS A 59 6.31 -7.24 24.75
N SER A 60 5.60 -8.02 25.56
CA SER A 60 6.05 -9.35 26.00
C SER A 60 6.05 -10.40 24.88
N ASP A 61 5.25 -10.20 23.84
CA ASP A 61 5.11 -11.14 22.73
C ASP A 61 5.65 -10.55 21.43
N HIS A 62 6.96 -10.73 21.18
CA HIS A 62 7.64 -10.25 19.98
C HIS A 62 7.24 -10.98 18.69
N THR A 63 6.34 -11.97 18.77
CA THR A 63 6.01 -12.83 17.62
C THR A 63 4.87 -12.31 16.77
N VAL A 64 3.97 -11.52 17.35
CA VAL A 64 2.81 -10.97 16.66
C VAL A 64 3.23 -9.79 15.79
N LYS A 65 2.94 -9.85 14.50
CA LYS A 65 3.11 -8.74 13.55
C LYS A 65 1.76 -8.24 13.08
N PHE A 66 1.57 -6.93 13.12
CA PHE A 66 0.39 -6.24 12.60
C PHE A 66 0.59 -5.66 11.20
N PHE A 67 1.81 -5.65 10.67
CA PHE A 67 2.15 -5.08 9.38
C PHE A 67 3.25 -5.87 8.62
N PRO A 68 3.08 -6.12 7.31
CA PRO A 68 1.89 -5.91 6.50
C PRO A 68 0.74 -6.84 6.96
N PRO A 69 -0.54 -6.46 6.77
CA PRO A 69 -1.65 -7.32 7.17
C PRO A 69 -1.69 -8.61 6.32
N ILE A 70 -1.86 -9.75 6.98
CA ILE A 70 -1.89 -11.07 6.36
C ILE A 70 -3.22 -11.78 6.61
N GLN A 71 -3.52 -12.77 5.76
CA GLN A 71 -4.74 -13.58 5.85
C GLN A 71 -4.85 -14.35 7.17
N GLN A 72 -3.75 -14.94 7.66
CA GLN A 72 -3.70 -15.58 8.98
C GLN A 72 -3.58 -14.51 10.06
N ASN A 73 -4.71 -13.90 10.38
CA ASN A 73 -4.77 -12.76 11.27
C ASN A 73 -4.40 -13.14 12.73
N PRO A 74 -3.31 -12.58 13.31
CA PRO A 74 -2.89 -12.90 14.67
C PRO A 74 -3.69 -12.17 15.76
N ILE A 75 -4.62 -11.28 15.38
CA ILE A 75 -5.39 -10.45 16.32
C ILE A 75 -6.14 -11.27 17.36
N ALA A 76 -6.68 -12.44 17.03
CA ALA A 76 -7.43 -13.24 17.99
C ALA A 76 -6.54 -13.72 19.16
N ASN A 77 -5.33 -14.18 18.84
CA ASN A 77 -4.34 -14.59 19.84
C ASN A 77 -3.86 -13.40 20.65
N PHE A 78 -3.54 -12.29 19.97
CA PHE A 78 -3.12 -11.06 20.64
C PHE A 78 -4.19 -10.50 21.58
N SER A 79 -5.46 -10.51 21.16
CA SER A 79 -6.61 -10.05 21.96
C SER A 79 -6.71 -10.80 23.29
N ARG A 80 -6.43 -12.11 23.26
CA ARG A 80 -6.39 -12.93 24.47
C ARG A 80 -5.22 -12.55 25.38
N THR A 81 -4.04 -12.30 24.81
CA THR A 81 -2.85 -11.89 25.57
C THR A 81 -3.06 -10.56 26.28
N ILE A 82 -3.75 -9.61 25.66
CA ILE A 82 -3.94 -8.25 26.20
C ILE A 82 -5.22 -8.09 27.04
N GLU A 83 -6.04 -9.13 27.21
CA GLU A 83 -7.37 -9.05 27.84
C GLU A 83 -7.34 -8.39 29.24
N LEU A 84 -6.32 -8.73 30.03
CA LEU A 84 -6.11 -8.14 31.35
C LEU A 84 -5.73 -6.66 31.28
N ALA A 85 -4.84 -6.30 30.35
CA ALA A 85 -4.43 -4.92 30.11
C ALA A 85 -5.63 -4.07 29.64
N VAL A 86 -6.49 -4.61 28.77
CA VAL A 86 -7.75 -3.98 28.34
C VAL A 86 -8.72 -3.82 29.52
N SER A 87 -8.82 -4.83 30.39
CA SER A 87 -9.68 -4.78 31.58
C SER A 87 -9.23 -3.71 32.58
N ILE A 88 -7.92 -3.52 32.74
CA ILE A 88 -7.34 -2.45 33.57
C ILE A 88 -7.60 -1.08 32.93
N ARG A 89 -7.44 -0.96 31.60
CA ARG A 89 -7.73 0.27 30.85
C ARG A 89 -9.19 0.69 30.95
N ASN A 90 -10.12 -0.26 31.07
CA ASN A 90 -11.55 -0.02 31.15
C ASN A 90 -12.13 0.05 32.58
N LEU A 91 -11.29 0.22 33.62
CA LEU A 91 -11.82 0.37 34.99
C LEU A 91 -12.69 1.63 35.11
N GLU A 92 -13.84 1.50 35.77
CA GLU A 92 -14.80 2.60 35.96
C GLU A 92 -14.19 3.78 36.73
N LEU A 93 -13.23 3.50 37.61
CA LEU A 93 -12.51 4.51 38.39
C LEU A 93 -11.87 5.60 37.50
N TRP A 94 -11.47 5.27 36.27
CA TRP A 94 -10.86 6.24 35.35
C TRP A 94 -11.84 7.29 34.85
N ARG A 95 -13.15 7.04 34.95
CA ARG A 95 -14.17 8.07 34.66
C ARG A 95 -14.14 9.19 35.71
N HIS A 96 -13.78 8.85 36.94
CA HIS A 96 -13.66 9.81 38.05
C HIS A 96 -12.28 10.48 38.09
N PHE A 97 -11.23 9.79 37.61
CA PHE A 97 -9.85 10.28 37.55
C PHE A 97 -9.29 10.25 36.12
N SER A 98 -9.93 10.99 35.20
CA SER A 98 -9.63 10.95 33.76
C SER A 98 -8.19 11.31 33.42
N LEU A 99 -7.61 12.30 34.10
CA LEU A 99 -6.22 12.72 33.93
C LEU A 99 -5.19 11.64 34.30
N GLN A 100 -5.60 10.63 35.06
CA GLN A 100 -4.75 9.52 35.49
C GLN A 100 -5.08 8.23 34.73
N SER A 101 -5.96 8.29 33.74
CA SER A 101 -6.36 7.11 32.98
C SER A 101 -5.21 6.57 32.12
N PRO A 102 -4.97 5.25 32.09
CA PRO A 102 -3.97 4.65 31.22
C PRO A 102 -4.44 4.53 29.76
N VAL A 103 -5.61 5.07 29.39
CA VAL A 103 -6.19 4.98 28.05
C VAL A 103 -5.25 5.52 26.98
N ASP A 104 -4.66 6.71 27.20
CA ASP A 104 -3.78 7.34 26.22
C ASP A 104 -2.44 6.62 26.09
N THR A 105 -1.89 6.13 27.22
CA THR A 105 -0.69 5.27 27.21
C THR A 105 -0.94 4.00 26.40
N PHE A 106 -2.06 3.32 26.65
CA PHE A 106 -2.42 2.10 25.95
C PHE A 106 -2.56 2.34 24.44
N ARG A 107 -3.25 3.42 24.05
CA ARG A 107 -3.40 3.84 22.66
C ARG A 107 -2.04 4.12 22.01
N SER A 108 -1.19 4.90 22.67
CA SER A 108 0.12 5.31 22.15
C SER A 108 1.04 4.10 21.94
N GLU A 109 1.04 3.14 22.89
CA GLU A 109 1.84 1.92 22.76
C GLU A 109 1.35 1.02 21.62
N LEU A 110 0.02 0.86 21.44
CA LEU A 110 -0.52 0.11 20.30
C LEU A 110 -0.17 0.77 18.96
N GLN A 111 -0.26 2.10 18.87
CA GLN A 111 0.16 2.83 17.67
C GLN A 111 1.65 2.62 17.39
N ARG A 112 2.49 2.73 18.42
CA ARG A 112 3.94 2.52 18.33
C ARG A 112 4.30 1.14 17.78
N MET A 113 3.56 0.09 18.12
CA MET A 113 3.80 -1.26 17.56
C MET A 113 3.64 -1.26 16.03
N ILE A 114 2.57 -0.65 15.51
CA ILE A 114 2.34 -0.52 14.06
C ILE A 114 3.48 0.31 13.44
N GLU A 115 3.79 1.47 14.01
CA GLU A 115 4.81 2.39 13.49
C GLU A 115 6.18 1.70 13.39
N VAL A 116 6.60 0.94 14.41
CA VAL A 116 7.88 0.22 14.41
C VAL A 116 7.92 -0.81 13.29
N GLU A 117 6.86 -1.60 13.11
CA GLU A 117 6.81 -2.61 12.06
C GLU A 117 6.79 -2.00 10.65
N VAL A 118 6.02 -0.93 10.46
CA VAL A 118 5.97 -0.16 9.21
C VAL A 118 7.35 0.43 8.88
N ASN A 119 8.03 0.97 9.89
CA ASN A 119 9.39 1.50 9.74
C ASN A 119 10.38 0.40 9.33
N ASN A 120 10.34 -0.76 9.99
CA ASN A 120 11.20 -1.90 9.66
C ASN A 120 10.96 -2.40 8.24
N TRP A 121 9.69 -2.51 7.82
CA TRP A 121 9.35 -2.90 6.45
C TRP A 121 9.85 -1.89 5.41
N ALA A 122 9.67 -0.59 5.69
CA ALA A 122 10.12 0.47 4.79
C ALA A 122 11.64 0.50 4.60
N GLU A 123 12.41 0.09 5.61
CA GLU A 123 13.87 -0.03 5.50
C GLU A 123 14.28 -1.17 4.57
N GLN A 124 13.55 -2.29 4.59
CA GLN A 124 13.85 -3.50 3.81
C GLN A 124 13.39 -3.42 2.34
N CYS A 125 12.54 -2.46 1.98
CA CYS A 125 11.89 -2.41 0.66
C CYS A 125 12.75 -1.87 -0.51
N GLU A 126 14.07 -1.63 -0.35
CA GLU A 126 14.90 -0.97 -1.40
C GLU A 126 15.32 -1.87 -2.56
N SER A 127 15.47 -3.18 -2.36
CA SER A 127 16.01 -4.08 -3.38
C SER A 127 15.06 -4.29 -4.57
N ASP A 128 13.76 -4.31 -4.31
CA ASP A 128 12.71 -4.50 -5.33
C ASP A 128 11.45 -3.69 -4.98
N LEU A 129 11.60 -2.36 -5.05
CA LEU A 129 10.55 -1.42 -4.70
C LEU A 129 9.23 -1.65 -5.46
N PRO A 130 9.21 -1.89 -6.79
CA PRO A 130 7.96 -2.12 -7.52
C PRO A 130 7.17 -3.33 -7.01
N ASN A 131 7.84 -4.45 -6.71
CA ASN A 131 7.17 -5.61 -6.16
C ASN A 131 6.76 -5.42 -4.70
N ALA A 132 7.59 -4.77 -3.90
CA ALA A 132 7.27 -4.49 -2.50
C ALA A 132 6.02 -3.60 -2.36
N VAL A 133 5.93 -2.51 -3.13
CA VAL A 133 4.76 -1.61 -3.12
C VAL A 133 3.50 -2.32 -3.59
N ARG A 134 3.59 -3.11 -4.67
CA ARG A 134 2.46 -3.91 -5.16
C ARG A 134 1.99 -4.94 -4.13
N SER A 135 2.92 -5.64 -3.49
CA SER A 135 2.62 -6.62 -2.44
C SER A 135 1.92 -5.98 -1.24
N LEU A 136 2.45 -4.84 -0.78
CA LEU A 136 1.85 -4.05 0.29
C LEU A 136 0.43 -3.60 -0.07
N THR A 137 0.25 -3.08 -1.29
CA THR A 137 -1.05 -2.60 -1.76
C THR A 137 -2.08 -3.70 -1.72
N ASN A 138 -1.75 -4.88 -2.27
CA ASN A 138 -2.63 -6.05 -2.22
C ASN A 138 -2.93 -6.45 -0.77
N SER A 139 -1.90 -6.51 0.08
CA SER A 139 -2.04 -6.87 1.49
C SER A 139 -3.02 -5.92 2.21
N LEU A 140 -2.89 -4.61 2.02
CA LEU A 140 -3.81 -3.62 2.57
C LEU A 140 -5.22 -3.79 1.99
N SER A 141 -5.38 -3.88 0.66
CA SER A 141 -6.71 -3.99 0.03
C SER A 141 -7.48 -5.25 0.43
N PHE A 142 -6.81 -6.38 0.68
CA PHE A 142 -7.48 -7.66 0.91
C PHE A 142 -7.53 -8.09 2.38
N PHE A 143 -6.60 -7.63 3.21
CA PHE A 143 -6.44 -8.17 4.56
C PHE A 143 -6.53 -7.11 5.66
N SER A 144 -6.79 -5.83 5.36
CA SER A 144 -6.82 -4.78 6.39
C SER A 144 -8.05 -4.80 7.29
N ASP A 145 -9.20 -5.31 6.84
CA ASP A 145 -10.49 -5.16 7.54
C ASP A 145 -10.46 -5.62 9.01
N PRO A 146 -9.88 -6.78 9.36
CA PRO A 146 -9.81 -7.20 10.75
C PRO A 146 -8.93 -6.28 11.60
N TYR A 147 -7.86 -5.74 11.03
CA TYR A 147 -6.96 -4.80 11.70
C TYR A 147 -7.65 -3.46 11.91
N ILE A 148 -8.37 -2.96 10.90
CA ILE A 148 -9.18 -1.74 11.00
C ILE A 148 -10.21 -1.89 12.13
N GLY A 149 -10.94 -3.02 12.19
CA GLY A 149 -11.92 -3.26 13.24
C GLY A 149 -11.30 -3.33 14.63
N PHE A 150 -10.20 -4.06 14.79
CA PHE A 150 -9.52 -4.22 16.07
C PHE A 150 -8.92 -2.91 16.59
N PHE A 151 -8.14 -2.20 15.77
CA PHE A 151 -7.54 -0.94 16.16
C PHE A 151 -8.58 0.18 16.31
N GLY A 152 -9.66 0.13 15.51
CA GLY A 152 -10.79 1.05 15.63
C GLY A 152 -11.48 1.00 17.00
N TYR A 153 -11.53 -0.16 17.67
CA TYR A 153 -12.04 -0.28 19.05
C TYR A 153 -11.26 0.59 20.05
N PHE A 154 -9.99 0.89 19.75
CA PHE A 154 -9.12 1.73 20.57
C PHE A 154 -8.97 3.16 20.03
N ASP A 155 -9.87 3.58 19.12
CA ASP A 155 -9.81 4.88 18.43
C ASP A 155 -8.52 5.06 17.59
N ILE A 156 -7.97 3.97 17.05
CA ILE A 156 -6.77 4.02 16.20
C ILE A 156 -7.18 3.80 14.75
N SER A 157 -6.91 4.79 13.89
CA SER A 157 -7.00 4.61 12.44
C SER A 157 -5.79 3.81 11.94
N TYR A 158 -5.96 2.49 11.79
CA TYR A 158 -4.87 1.59 11.37
C TYR A 158 -4.22 2.06 10.07
N ILE A 159 -5.02 2.27 9.02
CA ILE A 159 -4.53 2.78 7.73
C ILE A 159 -3.92 4.18 7.89
N GLY A 160 -4.52 5.04 8.72
CA GLY A 160 -3.96 6.36 9.02
C GLY A 160 -2.54 6.30 9.60
N VAL A 161 -2.30 5.44 10.59
CA VAL A 161 -0.97 5.25 11.20
C VAL A 161 0.03 4.69 10.20
N VAL A 162 -0.38 3.68 9.41
CA VAL A 162 0.46 3.10 8.35
C VAL A 162 0.90 4.18 7.36
N PHE A 163 -0.04 4.98 6.83
CA PHE A 163 0.30 6.02 5.86
C PHE A 163 1.10 7.16 6.47
N ALA A 164 0.77 7.62 7.68
CA ALA A 164 1.54 8.65 8.37
C ALA A 164 3.02 8.26 8.54
N THR A 165 3.28 6.96 8.74
CA THR A 165 4.63 6.43 8.89
C THR A 165 5.33 6.19 7.54
N LEU A 166 4.59 5.72 6.53
CA LEU A 166 5.15 5.40 5.21
C LEU A 166 5.40 6.62 4.33
N ASP A 167 4.60 7.68 4.47
CA ASP A 167 4.46 8.74 3.46
C ASP A 167 5.80 9.30 2.98
N GLN A 168 6.58 9.91 3.87
CA GLN A 168 7.87 10.51 3.52
C GLN A 168 8.91 9.46 3.07
N LYS A 169 8.96 8.31 3.75
CA LYS A 169 9.95 7.25 3.45
C LYS A 169 9.74 6.68 2.06
N LEU A 170 8.50 6.34 1.74
CA LEU A 170 8.14 5.71 0.48
C LEU A 170 8.15 6.73 -0.67
N SER A 171 7.74 7.97 -0.42
CA SER A 171 7.86 9.07 -1.41
C SER A 171 9.31 9.32 -1.80
N LYS A 172 10.21 9.42 -0.82
CA LYS A 172 11.65 9.58 -1.07
C LYS A 172 12.25 8.37 -1.79
N LYS A 173 11.80 7.15 -1.51
CA LYS A 173 12.27 5.94 -2.22
C LYS A 173 11.74 5.89 -3.65
N GLY A 174 10.44 6.15 -3.86
CA GLY A 174 9.81 6.19 -5.18
C GLY A 174 10.46 7.22 -6.11
N SER A 175 10.56 8.48 -5.64
CA SER A 175 11.20 9.55 -6.43
C SER A 175 12.66 9.24 -6.77
N ARG A 176 13.44 8.70 -5.81
CA ARG A 176 14.84 8.27 -6.06
C ARG A 176 14.91 7.11 -7.06
N PHE A 177 14.01 6.13 -6.94
CA PHE A 177 13.96 4.99 -7.83
C PHE A 177 13.71 5.42 -9.28
N VAL A 178 12.67 6.22 -9.52
CA VAL A 178 12.32 6.68 -10.87
C VAL A 178 13.45 7.53 -11.46
N ARG A 179 14.05 8.42 -10.66
CA ARG A 179 15.20 9.23 -11.11
C ARG A 179 16.42 8.38 -11.48
N ARG A 180 16.70 7.30 -10.73
CA ARG A 180 17.79 6.37 -11.05
C ARG A 180 17.48 5.59 -12.31
N ALA A 181 16.26 5.07 -12.45
CA ALA A 181 15.82 4.35 -13.65
C ALA A 181 15.94 5.24 -14.90
N LEU A 182 15.50 6.50 -14.83
CA LEU A 182 15.61 7.45 -15.94
C LEU A 182 17.06 7.76 -16.33
N ARG A 183 17.99 7.82 -15.37
CA ARG A 183 19.42 8.06 -15.65
C ARG A 183 20.13 6.85 -16.23
N ALA A 184 19.68 5.65 -15.88
CA ALA A 184 20.26 4.39 -16.35
C ALA A 184 19.67 3.94 -17.70
N LEU A 185 18.58 4.56 -18.16
CA LEU A 185 17.91 4.23 -19.40
C LEU A 185 18.80 4.59 -20.60
N ASP A 186 19.09 3.58 -21.42
CA ASP A 186 19.63 3.79 -22.76
C ASP A 186 18.47 3.95 -23.74
N THR A 187 18.23 5.20 -24.17
CA THR A 187 17.10 5.55 -25.03
C THR A 187 17.22 5.02 -26.46
N HIS A 188 18.38 4.51 -26.86
CA HIS A 188 18.61 3.94 -28.19
C HIS A 188 18.45 2.42 -28.21
N ASN A 189 18.23 1.80 -27.05
CA ASN A 189 18.07 0.36 -26.91
C ASN A 189 16.60 0.02 -26.57
N ASP A 190 15.92 -0.66 -27.51
CA ASP A 190 14.51 -1.05 -27.35
C ASP A 190 14.27 -2.01 -26.17
N GLU A 191 15.21 -2.92 -25.88
CA GLU A 191 15.10 -3.83 -24.72
C GLU A 191 15.25 -3.07 -23.40
N SER A 192 16.13 -2.06 -23.38
CA SER A 192 16.29 -1.16 -22.23
C SER A 192 15.01 -0.36 -21.99
N LEU A 193 14.42 0.19 -23.05
CA LEU A 193 13.13 0.89 -22.99
C LEU A 193 12.00 -0.01 -22.49
N GLU A 194 11.90 -1.24 -22.99
CA GLU A 194 10.87 -2.18 -22.57
C GLU A 194 11.01 -2.56 -21.08
N SER A 195 12.22 -2.87 -20.62
CA SER A 195 12.53 -3.18 -19.22
C SER A 195 12.24 -1.99 -18.29
N PHE A 196 12.65 -0.79 -18.70
CA PHE A 196 12.38 0.46 -18.00
C PHE A 196 10.88 0.71 -17.86
N THR A 197 10.13 0.64 -18.97
CA THR A 197 8.69 0.89 -18.99
C THR A 197 7.94 -0.12 -18.12
N LYS A 198 8.24 -1.41 -18.25
CA LYS A 198 7.64 -2.47 -17.41
C LYS A 198 7.84 -2.19 -15.91
N THR A 199 9.07 -1.83 -15.54
CA THR A 199 9.43 -1.63 -14.13
C THR A 199 8.81 -0.35 -13.56
N THR A 200 8.88 0.76 -14.31
CA THR A 200 8.36 2.05 -13.86
C THR A 200 6.83 2.10 -13.85
N MET A 201 6.15 1.52 -14.85
CA MET A 201 4.69 1.46 -14.87
C MET A 201 4.14 0.55 -13.78
N LYS A 202 4.82 -0.57 -13.47
CA LYS A 202 4.46 -1.42 -12.32
C LYS A 202 4.51 -0.65 -11.00
N LEU A 203 5.53 0.19 -10.83
CA LEU A 203 5.65 1.02 -9.64
C LEU A 203 4.59 2.15 -9.62
N PHE A 204 4.33 2.77 -10.77
CA PHE A 204 3.27 3.77 -10.93
C PHE A 204 1.91 3.20 -10.52
N GLU A 205 1.55 2.03 -11.04
CA GLU A 205 0.32 1.32 -10.70
C GLU A 205 0.25 0.96 -9.21
N GLY A 206 1.37 0.52 -8.64
CA GLY A 206 1.49 0.26 -7.20
C GLY A 206 1.19 1.52 -6.37
N PHE A 207 1.77 2.67 -6.71
CA PHE A 207 1.50 3.93 -6.01
C PHE A 207 0.06 4.41 -6.20
N LYS A 208 -0.49 4.32 -7.43
CA LYS A 208 -1.87 4.68 -7.73
C LYS A 208 -2.85 3.92 -6.82
N ASN A 209 -2.70 2.61 -6.76
CA ASN A 209 -3.56 1.75 -5.96
C ASN A 209 -3.34 1.94 -4.45
N LEU A 210 -2.09 2.18 -4.01
CA LEU A 210 -1.81 2.51 -2.62
C LEU A 210 -2.48 3.83 -2.20
N VAL A 211 -2.40 4.87 -3.02
CA VAL A 211 -3.08 6.16 -2.78
C VAL A 211 -4.60 6.00 -2.78
N LYS A 212 -5.15 5.11 -3.61
CA LYS A 212 -6.58 4.78 -3.58
C LYS A 212 -7.00 4.22 -2.22
N VAL A 213 -6.25 3.26 -1.66
CA VAL A 213 -6.48 2.73 -0.30
C VAL A 213 -6.44 3.85 0.75
N ALA A 214 -5.47 4.76 0.66
CA ALA A 214 -5.37 5.90 1.56
C ALA A 214 -6.60 6.82 1.51
N LYS A 215 -7.07 7.14 0.29
CA LYS A 215 -8.24 7.97 0.05
C LYS A 215 -9.53 7.33 0.57
N GLU A 216 -9.72 6.03 0.33
CA GLU A 216 -10.86 5.26 0.85
C GLU A 216 -10.89 5.27 2.39
N ALA A 217 -9.72 5.20 3.02
CA ALA A 217 -9.56 5.33 4.47
C ALA A 217 -9.59 6.79 4.99
N ARG A 218 -9.87 7.77 4.13
CA ARG A 218 -9.93 9.21 4.47
C ARG A 218 -8.64 9.77 5.08
N VAL A 219 -7.49 9.20 4.72
CA VAL A 219 -6.18 9.78 5.05
C VAL A 219 -6.07 11.12 4.32
N LYS A 220 -5.81 12.18 5.08
CA LYS A 220 -5.62 13.54 4.53
C LYS A 220 -4.18 13.69 4.05
N ASP A 221 -4.02 14.43 2.95
CA ASP A 221 -2.79 15.06 2.44
C ASP A 221 -1.47 14.36 2.81
N GLY A 222 -0.81 13.76 1.82
CA GLY A 222 0.54 13.19 1.97
C GLY A 222 1.37 13.40 0.71
N GLU A 223 2.69 13.37 0.84
CA GLU A 223 3.62 13.46 -0.30
C GLU A 223 3.35 12.36 -1.33
N LEU A 224 2.92 11.17 -0.88
CA LEU A 224 2.55 10.04 -1.74
C LEU A 224 1.40 10.38 -2.68
N PHE A 225 0.52 11.32 -2.34
CA PHE A 225 -0.61 11.70 -3.19
C PHE A 225 -0.14 12.44 -4.45
N PHE A 226 1.09 12.96 -4.45
CA PHE A 226 1.73 13.64 -5.57
C PHE A 226 2.67 12.73 -6.37
N TYR A 227 2.57 11.41 -6.21
CA TYR A 227 3.44 10.42 -6.86
C TYR A 227 3.55 10.60 -8.37
N GLU A 228 2.45 10.98 -9.04
CA GLU A 228 2.39 11.12 -10.50
C GLU A 228 3.45 12.08 -11.05
N SER A 229 3.78 13.14 -10.30
CA SER A 229 4.82 14.12 -10.68
C SER A 229 6.20 13.49 -10.83
N TRP A 230 6.47 12.35 -10.18
CA TRP A 230 7.75 11.65 -10.28
C TRP A 230 7.89 10.89 -11.60
N PHE A 231 6.76 10.57 -12.25
CA PHE A 231 6.69 9.71 -13.43
C PHE A 231 6.50 10.47 -14.75
N THR A 232 6.48 11.81 -14.74
CA THR A 232 6.30 12.61 -15.97
C THR A 232 7.27 12.22 -17.09
N GLY A 233 8.54 11.98 -16.76
CA GLY A 233 9.53 11.48 -17.72
C GLY A 233 9.25 10.05 -18.19
N SER A 234 8.83 9.18 -17.27
CA SER A 234 8.51 7.77 -17.56
C SER A 234 7.31 7.63 -18.50
N ALA A 235 6.31 8.49 -18.38
CA ALA A 235 5.12 8.49 -19.25
C ALA A 235 5.51 8.73 -20.73
N ILE A 236 6.50 9.61 -20.99
CA ILE A 236 7.01 9.84 -22.35
C ILE A 236 7.67 8.57 -22.90
N PHE A 237 8.55 7.93 -22.12
CA PHE A 237 9.22 6.70 -22.57
C PHE A 237 8.26 5.52 -22.73
N TRP A 238 7.21 5.44 -21.91
CA TRP A 238 6.12 4.50 -22.12
C TRP A 238 5.48 4.67 -23.52
N THR A 239 5.25 5.91 -23.99
CA THR A 239 4.75 6.12 -25.36
C THR A 239 5.73 5.68 -26.45
N TYR A 240 7.04 5.76 -26.20
CA TYR A 240 8.06 5.29 -27.15
C TYR A 240 8.13 3.77 -27.20
N THR A 241 8.09 3.08 -26.05
CA THR A 241 7.99 1.62 -26.00
C THR A 241 6.77 1.13 -26.78
N TRP A 242 5.61 1.75 -26.56
CA TRP A 242 4.40 1.41 -27.30
C TRP A 242 4.51 1.69 -28.78
N ARG A 243 5.12 2.80 -29.21
CA ARG A 243 5.35 3.09 -30.63
C ARG A 243 6.17 1.99 -31.31
N THR A 244 7.28 1.57 -30.69
CA THR A 244 8.11 0.48 -31.23
C THR A 244 7.33 -0.83 -31.29
N MET A 245 6.56 -1.13 -30.24
CA MET A 245 5.73 -2.34 -30.17
C MET A 245 4.61 -2.36 -31.22
N CYS A 246 3.84 -1.27 -31.34
CA CYS A 246 2.77 -1.12 -32.33
C CYS A 246 3.30 -1.30 -33.75
N ARG A 247 4.43 -0.67 -34.06
CA ARG A 247 5.07 -0.78 -35.37
C ARG A 247 5.52 -2.21 -35.67
N ARG A 248 6.20 -2.86 -34.72
CA ARG A 248 6.68 -4.25 -34.88
C ARG A 248 5.52 -5.20 -35.10
N LEU A 249 4.45 -5.09 -34.32
CA LEU A 249 3.28 -5.96 -34.42
C LEU A 249 2.48 -5.68 -35.71
N THR A 250 2.36 -4.42 -36.14
CA THR A 250 1.71 -4.05 -37.40
C THR A 250 2.46 -4.64 -38.61
N LEU A 251 3.79 -4.52 -38.64
CA LEU A 251 4.60 -5.09 -39.72
C LEU A 251 4.54 -6.62 -39.75
N ARG A 252 4.48 -7.26 -38.58
CA ARG A 252 4.30 -8.70 -38.48
C ARG A 252 2.94 -9.14 -39.03
N ALA A 253 1.86 -8.46 -38.64
CA ALA A 253 0.52 -8.77 -39.13
C ALA A 253 0.41 -8.62 -40.65
N LEU A 254 1.04 -7.60 -41.23
CA LEU A 254 1.15 -7.43 -42.69
C LEU A 254 1.95 -8.52 -43.39
N ALA A 255 2.94 -9.12 -42.72
CA ALA A 255 3.72 -10.21 -43.29
C ALA A 255 2.90 -11.50 -43.36
N GLU A 256 2.12 -11.79 -42.32
CA GLU A 256 1.23 -12.96 -42.24
C GLU A 256 0.18 -12.95 -43.37
N ASP A 257 -0.36 -11.78 -43.72
CA ASP A 257 -1.28 -11.62 -44.87
C ASP A 257 -0.67 -11.97 -46.23
N ASN A 258 0.65 -11.89 -46.40
CA ASN A 258 1.31 -12.26 -47.67
C ASN A 258 1.54 -13.77 -47.80
N GLU A 259 1.46 -14.52 -46.69
CA GLU A 259 1.75 -15.95 -46.64
C GLU A 259 0.47 -16.81 -46.72
N GLU A 260 -0.69 -16.27 -46.31
CA GLU A 260 -1.97 -16.98 -46.30
C GLU A 260 -2.93 -16.51 -47.41
N ILE A 261 -3.51 -17.44 -48.16
CA ILE A 261 -4.62 -17.15 -49.09
C ILE A 261 -5.87 -16.91 -48.23
N CYS A 262 -6.19 -15.64 -47.99
CA CYS A 262 -7.34 -15.26 -47.19
C CYS A 262 -8.61 -15.14 -48.05
N ASP A 263 -9.59 -16.00 -47.82
CA ASP A 263 -10.90 -16.01 -48.48
C ASP A 263 -11.93 -15.08 -47.79
N GLU A 264 -11.47 -14.29 -46.81
CA GLU A 264 -12.29 -13.39 -45.99
C GLU A 264 -12.45 -12.00 -46.63
N ARG A 265 -13.60 -11.34 -46.35
CA ARG A 265 -13.88 -9.97 -46.82
C ARG A 265 -13.01 -8.89 -46.19
N VAL A 266 -12.29 -9.21 -45.11
CA VAL A 266 -11.43 -8.30 -44.35
C VAL A 266 -10.11 -9.03 -44.11
N LEU A 267 -9.00 -8.35 -44.38
CA LEU A 267 -7.68 -8.93 -44.15
C LEU A 267 -7.38 -9.05 -42.64
N PRO A 268 -6.82 -10.18 -42.17
CA PRO A 268 -6.44 -10.37 -40.77
C PRO A 268 -5.53 -9.25 -40.23
N SER A 269 -4.62 -8.71 -41.05
CA SER A 269 -3.77 -7.60 -40.63
C SER A 269 -4.53 -6.32 -40.28
N VAL A 270 -5.69 -6.04 -40.90
CA VAL A 270 -6.54 -4.88 -40.52
C VAL A 270 -7.11 -5.08 -39.13
N VAL A 271 -7.60 -6.29 -38.84
CA VAL A 271 -8.17 -6.63 -37.53
C VAL A 271 -7.08 -6.54 -36.45
N ASN A 272 -5.91 -7.10 -36.72
CA ASN A 272 -4.76 -7.04 -35.82
C ASN A 272 -4.27 -5.60 -35.60
N PHE A 273 -4.19 -4.79 -36.66
CA PHE A 273 -3.84 -3.37 -36.57
C PHE A 273 -4.77 -2.63 -35.59
N LEU A 274 -6.08 -2.82 -35.74
CA LEU A 274 -7.07 -2.21 -34.84
C LEU A 274 -6.94 -2.71 -33.40
N ALA A 275 -6.74 -4.03 -33.21
CA ALA A 275 -6.59 -4.64 -31.89
C ALA A 275 -5.36 -4.10 -31.14
N ILE A 276 -4.21 -3.98 -31.81
CA ILE A 276 -2.95 -3.46 -31.25
C ILE A 276 -3.13 -2.02 -30.76
N HIS A 277 -3.72 -1.16 -31.58
CA HIS A 277 -3.90 0.25 -31.23
C HIS A 277 -5.02 0.47 -30.21
N LYS A 278 -6.04 -0.39 -30.20
CA LYS A 278 -7.02 -0.44 -29.12
C LYS A 278 -6.35 -0.76 -27.78
N ALA A 279 -5.47 -1.76 -27.75
CA ALA A 279 -4.75 -2.13 -26.52
C ALA A 279 -3.89 -0.97 -25.98
N LEU A 280 -3.22 -0.21 -26.87
CA LEU A 280 -2.51 1.03 -26.49
C LEU A 280 -3.45 2.05 -25.82
N CYS A 281 -4.62 2.30 -26.42
CA CYS A 281 -5.60 3.24 -25.87
C CYS A 281 -6.17 2.77 -24.52
N GLU A 282 -6.43 1.46 -24.38
CA GLU A 282 -6.90 0.87 -23.12
C GLU A 282 -5.84 0.99 -22.01
N ASP A 283 -4.57 0.69 -22.32
CA ASP A 283 -3.45 0.85 -21.38
C ASP A 283 -3.29 2.31 -20.94
N PHE A 284 -3.45 3.28 -21.86
CA PHE A 284 -3.49 4.70 -21.52
C PHE A 284 -4.61 5.06 -20.54
N ILE A 285 -5.83 4.59 -20.80
CA ILE A 285 -6.99 4.86 -19.94
C ILE A 285 -6.74 4.28 -18.54
N HIS A 286 -6.15 3.10 -18.44
CA HIS A 286 -5.81 2.47 -17.17
C HIS A 286 -4.79 3.26 -16.35
N LEU A 287 -3.97 4.13 -16.94
CA LEU A 287 -3.06 4.99 -16.18
C LEU A 287 -3.80 6.04 -15.34
N GLU A 288 -5.03 6.42 -15.71
CA GLU A 288 -5.87 7.39 -14.98
C GLU A 288 -5.12 8.68 -14.58
N LEU A 289 -4.28 9.20 -15.49
CA LEU A 289 -3.42 10.35 -15.26
C LEU A 289 -4.24 11.58 -14.82
N GLN A 290 -3.90 12.13 -13.65
CA GLN A 290 -4.53 13.34 -13.12
C GLN A 290 -3.79 14.60 -13.59
N ASN A 291 -2.53 14.48 -13.98
CA ASN A 291 -1.76 15.58 -14.55
C ASN A 291 -2.16 15.81 -16.01
N ALA A 292 -2.90 16.89 -16.24
CA ALA A 292 -3.40 17.27 -17.57
C ALA A 292 -2.29 17.43 -18.61
N HIS A 293 -1.10 17.91 -18.23
CA HIS A 293 0.02 18.07 -19.15
C HIS A 293 0.59 16.70 -19.58
N SER A 294 0.85 15.81 -18.63
CA SER A 294 1.29 14.43 -18.94
C SER A 294 0.26 13.70 -19.81
N ALA A 295 -1.02 13.81 -19.46
CA ALA A 295 -2.11 13.19 -20.22
C ALA A 295 -2.17 13.71 -21.66
N LEU A 296 -2.11 15.02 -21.86
CA LEU A 296 -2.13 15.64 -23.18
C LEU A 296 -0.92 15.21 -24.03
N MET A 297 0.28 15.16 -23.44
CA MET A 297 1.48 14.70 -24.12
C MET A 297 1.35 13.24 -24.57
N CYS A 298 0.82 12.36 -23.71
CA CYS A 298 0.54 10.97 -24.08
C CYS A 298 -0.47 10.88 -25.22
N VAL A 299 -1.58 11.62 -25.16
CA VAL A 299 -2.60 11.63 -26.23
C VAL A 299 -2.00 12.05 -27.57
N PHE A 300 -1.21 13.13 -27.61
CA PHE A 300 -0.54 13.56 -28.84
C PHE A 300 0.40 12.48 -29.40
N LYS A 301 1.18 11.83 -28.53
CA LYS A 301 2.10 10.76 -28.94
C LYS A 301 1.36 9.53 -29.44
N ILE A 302 0.26 9.14 -28.80
CA ILE A 302 -0.60 8.02 -29.24
C ILE A 302 -1.18 8.32 -30.62
N ALA A 303 -1.73 9.52 -30.82
CA ALA A 303 -2.29 9.93 -32.12
C ALA A 303 -1.23 9.90 -33.23
N LEU A 304 -0.01 10.37 -32.95
CA LEU A 304 1.11 10.30 -33.88
C LEU A 304 1.52 8.86 -34.20
N THR A 305 1.56 7.98 -33.21
CA THR A 305 1.85 6.55 -33.40
C THR A 305 0.82 5.91 -34.33
N ILE A 306 -0.48 6.11 -34.07
CA ILE A 306 -1.56 5.57 -34.90
C ILE A 306 -1.45 6.10 -36.34
N ALA A 307 -1.25 7.41 -36.51
CA ALA A 307 -1.15 8.03 -37.83
C ALA A 307 0.05 7.51 -38.63
N ASP A 308 1.23 7.44 -38.00
CA ASP A 308 2.44 6.92 -38.62
C ASP A 308 2.28 5.46 -39.05
N ASP A 309 1.74 4.61 -38.17
CA ASP A 309 1.58 3.19 -38.45
C ASP A 309 0.47 2.94 -39.49
N LEU A 310 -0.58 3.76 -39.52
CA LEU A 310 -1.59 3.73 -40.59
C LEU A 310 -1.00 4.11 -41.95
N LEU A 311 -0.11 5.12 -42.00
CA LEU A 311 0.61 5.48 -43.23
C LEU A 311 1.52 4.36 -43.71
N ILE A 312 2.22 3.69 -42.80
CA ILE A 312 3.05 2.51 -43.12
C ILE A 312 2.18 1.39 -43.67
N TYR A 313 1.06 1.10 -42.99
CA TYR A 313 0.10 0.09 -43.38
C TYR A 313 -0.43 0.35 -44.80
N SER A 314 -0.91 1.57 -45.07
CA SER A 314 -1.43 1.97 -46.38
C SER A 314 -0.38 1.85 -47.49
N LYS A 315 0.85 2.30 -47.26
CA LYS A 315 1.94 2.20 -48.24
C LYS A 315 2.29 0.74 -48.58
N ARG A 316 2.31 -0.14 -47.57
CA ARG A 316 2.61 -1.56 -47.75
C ARG A 316 1.50 -2.28 -48.51
N MET A 317 0.25 -2.00 -48.19
CA MET A 317 -0.91 -2.52 -48.93
C MET A 317 -0.92 -2.05 -50.38
N HIS A 318 -0.60 -0.78 -50.64
CA HIS A 318 -0.54 -0.26 -52.00
C HIS A 318 0.57 -0.92 -52.82
N ALA A 319 1.76 -1.14 -52.23
CA ALA A 319 2.85 -1.87 -52.88
C ALA A 319 2.48 -3.34 -53.17
N ALA A 320 1.79 -4.02 -52.24
CA ALA A 320 1.31 -5.38 -52.47
C ALA A 320 0.28 -5.46 -53.61
N SER A 321 -0.64 -4.49 -53.68
CA SER A 321 -1.60 -4.37 -54.79
C SER A 321 -0.92 -4.17 -56.15
N GLY A 322 0.10 -3.29 -56.22
CA GLY A 322 0.83 -3.04 -57.47
C GLY A 322 1.62 -4.26 -57.97
N ASN A 323 2.14 -5.09 -57.06
CA ASN A 323 2.78 -6.35 -57.41
C ASN A 323 1.78 -7.38 -57.96
N PHE A 324 0.55 -7.39 -57.44
CA PHE A 324 -0.53 -8.27 -57.89
C PHE A 324 -1.03 -7.93 -59.31
N ASP A 325 -1.02 -6.65 -59.69
CA ASP A 325 -1.38 -6.20 -61.04
C ASP A 325 -0.25 -6.43 -62.06
N SER A 326 1.01 -6.52 -61.61
CA SER A 326 2.17 -6.77 -62.49
C SER A 326 2.42 -8.24 -62.84
N THR A 327 1.76 -9.17 -62.14
CA THR A 327 1.85 -10.62 -62.34
C THR A 327 0.64 -11.23 -63.08
N LYS A 328 -0.28 -10.37 -63.57
CA LYS A 328 -1.35 -10.73 -64.51
C LYS A 328 -0.99 -10.34 -65.94
#